data_AF-A0A9P4NI82-F1
#
_entry.id   AF-A0A9P4NI82-F1
#
_cell.length_a   1.000
_cell.length_b   1.000
_cell.length_c   1.000
_cell.angle_alpha   90.00
_cell.angle_beta   90.00
_cell.angle_gamma   90.00
#
_symmetry.space_group_name_H-M   'P 1'
#
loop_
_entity.id
_entity.type
_entity.pdbx_description
1 polymer ?
#
loop_
_entity_poly.entity_id
_entity_poly.type
_entity_poly.pdbx_seq_one_letter_code
_entity_poly.pdbx_strand_id
1 'polypeptide(L)'
;MGRQQRVPKTKRVEYDTPRRLRFFDAFDNKQKGQGVGVIAKMRGIDVVPSTARYWLKQRGKLGANTIRRTRKSSSTLGRKSKVFTADLRWLTDQADPIHEDTDIRSLLFRSNTLPQ
;
A
#
# COMPACT_ATOMS: atom_id res chain seq x y z
N MET A 1 23.74 -35.68 21.79
CA MET A 1 23.39 -34.84 20.61
C MET A 1 21.87 -34.81 20.44
N GLY A 2 21.17 -33.87 21.10
CA GLY A 2 19.71 -33.80 21.07
C GLY A 2 19.19 -33.20 19.76
N ARG A 3 18.44 -33.98 18.97
CA ARG A 3 17.74 -33.48 17.78
C ARG A 3 16.64 -32.52 18.22
N GLN A 4 16.84 -31.22 18.03
CA GLN A 4 15.77 -30.25 18.23
C GLN A 4 14.68 -30.50 17.19
N GLN A 5 13.50 -30.93 17.65
CA GLN A 5 12.33 -31.09 16.81
C GLN A 5 11.91 -29.70 16.30
N ARG A 6 11.90 -29.52 14.97
CA ARG A 6 11.41 -28.30 14.35
C ARG A 6 9.89 -28.25 14.53
N VAL A 7 9.44 -27.43 15.47
CA VAL A 7 8.01 -27.18 15.69
C VAL A 7 7.40 -26.65 14.38
N PRO A 8 6.32 -27.25 13.85
CA PRO A 8 5.72 -26.81 12.61
C PRO A 8 5.28 -25.36 12.72
N LYS A 9 5.74 -24.51 11.78
CA LYS A 9 5.28 -23.12 11.67
C LYS A 9 3.78 -23.14 11.44
N THR A 10 3.01 -22.79 12.46
CA THR A 10 1.58 -22.51 12.31
C THR A 10 1.41 -21.46 11.21
N LYS A 11 0.61 -21.79 10.19
CA LYS A 11 0.26 -20.83 9.13
C LYS A 11 -0.27 -19.58 9.83
N ARG A 12 0.35 -18.42 9.57
CA ARG A 12 -0.17 -17.13 10.06
C ARG A 12 -1.56 -16.95 9.45
N VAL A 13 -2.59 -17.25 10.24
CA VAL A 13 -3.96 -16.86 9.89
C VAL A 13 -3.96 -15.34 9.92
N GLU A 14 -4.11 -14.72 8.75
CA GLU A 14 -4.22 -13.28 8.66
C GLU A 14 -5.50 -12.87 9.39
N TYR A 15 -5.32 -12.14 10.49
CA TYR A 15 -6.43 -11.70 11.32
C TYR A 15 -7.28 -10.68 10.58
N ASP A 16 -8.59 -10.86 10.70
CA ASP A 16 -9.55 -10.09 9.94
C ASP A 16 -9.86 -8.73 10.59
N THR A 17 -10.26 -7.77 9.77
CA THR A 17 -10.63 -6.40 10.18
C THR A 17 -11.65 -6.39 11.33
N PRO A 18 -12.70 -7.25 11.33
CA PRO A 18 -13.68 -7.30 12.43
C PRO A 18 -13.09 -7.71 13.78
N ARG A 19 -12.15 -8.67 13.81
CA ARG A 19 -11.51 -9.10 15.07
C ARG A 19 -10.64 -7.99 15.66
N ARG A 20 -9.96 -7.25 14.79
CA ARG A 20 -9.11 -6.13 15.17
C ARG A 20 -9.92 -4.95 15.71
N LEU A 21 -11.06 -4.65 15.08
CA LEU A 21 -12.02 -3.66 15.56
C LEU A 21 -12.53 -4.03 16.97
N ARG A 22 -13.06 -5.25 17.12
CA ARG A 22 -13.54 -5.75 18.42
C ARG A 22 -12.48 -5.69 19.53
N PHE A 23 -11.23 -5.99 19.19
CA PHE A 23 -10.12 -5.87 20.14
C PHE A 23 -9.91 -4.43 20.60
N PHE A 24 -9.91 -3.47 19.68
CA PHE A 24 -9.72 -2.07 20.04
C PHE A 24 -10.91 -1.51 20.82
N ASP A 25 -12.14 -1.86 20.43
CA ASP A 25 -13.34 -1.48 21.17
C ASP A 25 -13.30 -2.03 22.61
N ALA A 26 -12.91 -3.29 22.78
CA ALA A 26 -12.77 -3.92 24.10
C ALA A 26 -11.59 -3.32 24.90
N PHE A 27 -10.53 -2.87 24.24
CA PHE A 27 -9.39 -2.23 24.89
C PHE A 27 -9.70 -0.80 25.34
N ASP A 28 -10.48 -0.06 24.56
CA ASP A 28 -10.88 1.31 24.88
C ASP A 28 -11.95 1.32 25.99
N ASN A 29 -12.85 0.33 26.01
CA ASN A 29 -13.88 0.16 27.04
C ASN A 29 -13.46 -0.73 28.22
N LYS A 30 -12.16 -1.02 28.38
CA LYS A 30 -11.69 -1.98 29.40
C LYS A 30 -11.95 -1.46 30.82
N GLN A 31 -12.30 -2.37 31.72
CA GLN A 31 -12.36 -2.06 33.15
C GLN A 31 -10.95 -1.97 33.75
N LYS A 32 -10.80 -1.20 34.84
CA LYS A 32 -9.54 -1.15 35.60
C LYS A 32 -9.14 -2.57 36.05
N GLY A 33 -7.98 -3.03 35.58
CA GLY A 33 -7.45 -4.38 35.87
C GLY A 33 -7.48 -5.34 34.68
N GLN A 34 -8.22 -5.05 33.60
CA GLN A 34 -8.20 -5.89 32.40
C GLN A 34 -6.93 -5.65 31.57
N GLY A 35 -5.99 -6.60 31.67
CA GLY A 35 -4.77 -6.60 30.88
C GLY A 35 -4.98 -7.00 29.42
N VAL A 36 -4.03 -6.63 28.55
CA VAL A 36 -4.04 -6.96 27.11
C VAL A 36 -4.22 -8.47 26.87
N GLY A 37 -3.63 -9.32 27.72
CA GLY A 37 -3.72 -10.76 27.61
C GLY A 37 -5.13 -11.32 27.88
N VAL A 38 -5.90 -10.67 28.76
CA VAL A 38 -7.29 -11.06 29.05
C VAL A 38 -8.19 -10.70 27.87
N ILE A 39 -8.05 -9.47 27.36
CA ILE A 39 -8.82 -8.98 26.21
C ILE A 39 -8.54 -9.80 24.95
N ALA A 40 -7.27 -10.17 24.73
CA ALA A 40 -6.88 -10.98 23.58
C ALA A 40 -7.50 -12.38 23.58
N LYS A 41 -7.86 -12.92 24.76
CA LYS A 41 -8.52 -14.23 24.91
C LYS A 41 -10.05 -14.15 24.94
N MET A 42 -10.63 -12.96 24.85
CA MET A 42 -12.08 -12.82 24.83
C MET A 42 -12.69 -13.47 23.59
N ARG A 43 -13.88 -14.06 23.77
CA ARG A 43 -14.62 -14.75 22.71
C ARG A 43 -14.92 -13.78 21.57
N GLY A 44 -14.54 -14.15 20.35
CA GLY A 44 -14.72 -13.31 19.15
C GLY A 44 -13.54 -12.38 18.81
N ILE A 45 -12.52 -12.32 19.66
CA ILE A 45 -11.21 -11.71 19.36
C ILE A 45 -10.22 -12.85 19.11
N ASP A 46 -10.01 -13.73 20.10
CA ASP A 46 -9.10 -14.89 20.10
C ASP A 46 -7.83 -14.67 19.25
N VAL A 47 -6.92 -13.88 19.81
CA VAL A 47 -5.68 -13.46 19.15
C VAL A 47 -4.51 -13.77 20.07
N VAL A 48 -3.38 -14.19 19.49
CA VAL A 48 -2.14 -14.40 20.25
C VAL A 48 -1.72 -13.09 20.94
N PRO A 49 -1.32 -13.11 22.23
CA PRO A 49 -0.95 -11.89 22.97
C PRO A 49 0.14 -11.05 22.31
N SER A 50 1.08 -11.68 21.60
CA SER A 50 2.12 -10.98 20.83
C SER A 50 1.54 -10.12 19.71
N THR A 51 0.46 -10.59 19.07
CA THR A 51 -0.25 -9.85 18.01
C THR A 51 -1.05 -8.69 18.60
N ALA A 52 -1.73 -8.90 19.73
CA ALA A 52 -2.45 -7.83 20.41
C ALA A 52 -1.51 -6.66 20.80
N ARG A 53 -0.33 -6.97 21.36
CA ARG A 53 0.70 -5.94 21.64
C ARG A 53 1.19 -5.26 20.37
N TYR A 54 1.39 -6.03 19.29
CA TYR A 54 1.78 -5.47 17.99
C TYR A 54 0.72 -4.51 17.47
N TRP A 55 -0.57 -4.84 17.57
CA TRP A 55 -1.67 -3.95 17.17
C TRP A 55 -1.70 -2.65 17.97
N LEU A 56 -1.47 -2.70 19.28
CA LEU A 56 -1.36 -1.49 20.11
C LEU A 56 -0.17 -0.62 19.70
N LYS A 57 0.99 -1.25 19.42
CA LYS A 57 2.17 -0.53 18.90
C LYS A 57 1.89 0.13 17.55
N GLN A 58 1.16 -0.54 16.66
CA GLN A 58 0.74 0.03 15.38
C GLN A 58 -0.24 1.20 15.57
N ARG A 59 -1.15 1.10 16.56
CA ARG A 59 -2.10 2.17 16.89
C ARG A 59 -1.40 3.44 17.32
N GLY A 60 -0.31 3.34 18.08
CA GLY A 60 0.52 4.49 18.42
C GLY A 60 1.19 5.18 17.22
N LYS A 61 1.36 4.48 16.08
CA LYS A 61 2.00 5.02 14.87
C LYS A 61 1.00 5.54 13.83
N LEU A 62 -0.08 4.79 13.60
CA LEU A 62 -1.03 5.04 12.50
C LEU A 62 -2.38 5.59 12.99
N GLY A 63 -2.59 5.67 14.32
CA GLY A 63 -3.85 6.11 14.91
C GLY A 63 -5.02 5.20 14.52
N ALA A 64 -6.16 5.81 14.19
CA ALA A 64 -7.40 5.12 13.82
C ALA A 64 -7.27 4.25 12.56
N ASN A 65 -6.34 4.57 11.66
CA ASN A 65 -6.13 3.81 10.42
C ASN A 65 -5.62 2.38 10.67
N THR A 66 -5.14 2.10 11.88
CA THR A 66 -4.69 0.77 12.32
C THR A 66 -5.77 -0.30 12.29
N ILE A 67 -7.04 0.09 12.39
CA ILE A 67 -8.17 -0.85 12.36
C ILE A 67 -8.21 -1.59 11.03
N ARG A 68 -7.87 -0.89 9.93
CA ARG A 68 -7.95 -1.42 8.58
C ARG A 68 -6.86 -2.47 8.34
N ARG A 69 -7.22 -3.55 7.64
CA ARG A 69 -6.23 -4.49 7.10
C ARG A 69 -5.38 -3.76 6.06
N THR A 70 -4.11 -3.51 6.38
CA THR A 70 -3.13 -3.09 5.38
C THR A 70 -2.83 -4.29 4.49
N ARG A 71 -3.09 -4.17 3.18
CA ARG A 71 -2.64 -5.18 2.23
C ARG A 71 -1.12 -5.27 2.29
N LYS A 72 -0.58 -6.48 2.19
CA LYS A 72 0.87 -6.68 2.05
C LYS A 72 1.32 -5.94 0.79
N SER A 73 2.23 -4.97 0.92
CA SER A 73 2.90 -4.40 -0.23
C SER A 73 3.72 -5.51 -0.90
N SER A 74 3.63 -5.63 -2.23
CA SER A 74 4.51 -6.54 -2.94
C SER A 74 5.94 -6.04 -2.79
N SER A 75 6.84 -6.91 -2.34
CA SER A 75 8.28 -6.62 -2.41
C SER A 75 8.77 -6.61 -3.86
N THR A 76 8.04 -7.28 -4.74
CA THR A 76 8.29 -7.29 -6.18
C THR A 76 7.78 -5.98 -6.77
N LEU A 77 8.71 -5.18 -7.29
CA LEU A 77 8.46 -3.92 -8.00
C LEU A 77 7.88 -4.21 -9.40
N GLY A 78 6.72 -4.88 -9.44
CA GLY A 78 6.03 -5.25 -10.69
C GLY A 78 6.91 -5.96 -11.73
N ARG A 79 6.43 -5.94 -12.98
CA ARG A 79 7.24 -6.29 -14.15
C ARG A 79 8.17 -5.11 -14.44
N LYS A 80 9.43 -5.37 -14.77
CA LYS A 80 10.37 -4.32 -15.22
C LYS A 80 9.73 -3.53 -16.36
N SER A 81 9.91 -2.20 -16.35
CA SER A 81 9.48 -1.33 -17.44
C SER A 81 10.01 -1.85 -18.77
N LYS A 82 9.15 -1.87 -19.81
CA LYS A 82 9.60 -2.10 -21.19
C LYS A 82 10.28 -0.86 -21.78
N VAL A 83 10.05 0.30 -21.18
CA VAL A 83 10.60 1.59 -21.58
C VAL A 83 11.89 1.81 -20.81
N PHE A 84 12.98 2.00 -21.55
CA PHE A 84 14.28 2.34 -21.00
C PHE A 84 14.39 3.85 -20.80
N THR A 85 15.31 4.28 -19.94
CA THR A 85 15.58 5.70 -19.69
C THR A 85 16.06 6.43 -20.94
N ALA A 86 16.71 5.72 -21.88
CA ALA A 86 17.10 6.27 -23.18
C ALA A 86 15.89 6.64 -24.04
N ASP A 87 14.85 5.80 -24.07
CA ASP A 87 13.61 6.05 -24.81
C ASP A 87 12.87 7.28 -24.27
N LEU A 88 12.91 7.47 -22.94
CA LEU A 88 12.34 8.65 -22.28
C LEU A 88 13.13 9.92 -22.62
N ARG A 89 14.46 9.83 -22.70
CA ARG A 89 15.32 10.97 -23.02
C ARG A 89 15.05 11.50 -24.42
N TRP A 90 14.89 10.59 -25.39
CA TRP A 90 14.44 10.90 -26.74
C TRP A 90 13.09 11.63 -26.72
N LEU A 91 12.06 11.08 -26.06
CA LEU A 91 10.75 11.73 -25.99
C LEU A 91 10.77 13.16 -25.39
N THR A 92 11.70 13.42 -24.46
CA THR A 92 11.88 14.75 -23.83
C THR A 92 12.85 15.68 -24.55
N ASP A 93 13.56 15.20 -25.58
CA ASP A 93 14.53 15.99 -26.32
C ASP A 93 13.78 16.97 -27.22
N GLN A 94 14.00 18.28 -27.03
CA GLN A 94 13.35 19.33 -27.79
C GLN A 94 13.91 19.47 -29.20
N ALA A 95 15.06 18.84 -29.47
CA ALA A 95 15.67 18.77 -30.79
C ALA A 95 15.08 17.64 -31.66
N ASP A 96 14.15 16.84 -31.13
CA ASP A 96 13.50 15.80 -31.92
C ASP A 96 12.44 16.39 -32.86
N PRO A 97 12.39 15.94 -34.13
CA PRO A 97 11.50 16.49 -35.16
C PRO A 97 10.01 16.27 -34.87
N ILE A 98 9.66 15.49 -33.85
CA ILE A 98 8.28 15.37 -33.34
C ILE A 98 7.81 16.70 -32.72
N HIS A 99 8.72 17.53 -32.25
CA HIS A 99 8.44 18.85 -31.69
C HIS A 99 8.54 20.00 -32.71
N GLU A 100 8.96 19.73 -33.96
CA GLU A 100 9.18 20.78 -34.96
C GLU A 100 7.94 21.26 -35.71
N ASP A 101 6.79 20.59 -35.64
CA ASP A 101 5.61 21.04 -36.37
C ASP A 101 4.32 20.90 -35.56
N THR A 102 3.92 21.96 -34.87
CA THR A 102 2.49 22.27 -34.71
C THR A 102 2.22 23.77 -34.61
N ASP A 103 2.88 24.57 -35.45
CA ASP A 103 2.35 25.90 -35.80
C ASP A 103 1.28 25.76 -36.89
N ILE A 104 0.16 25.12 -36.53
CA ILE A 104 -1.04 24.92 -37.39
C ILE A 104 -1.59 26.27 -37.92
N ARG A 105 -1.18 27.39 -37.32
CA ARG A 105 -1.57 28.75 -37.72
C ARG A 105 -0.89 29.25 -39.00
N SER A 106 0.28 28.73 -39.37
CA SER A 106 1.04 29.26 -40.52
C SER A 106 0.57 28.73 -41.88
N LEU A 107 -0.17 27.62 -41.91
CA LEU A 107 -0.65 26.97 -43.14
C LEU A 107 -2.02 27.46 -43.64
N LEU A 108 -2.75 28.26 -42.84
CA LEU A 108 -4.13 28.69 -43.15
C LEU A 108 -4.25 30.08 -43.83
N PHE A 109 -3.14 30.79 -44.08
CA PHE A 109 -3.17 32.17 -44.62
C PHE A 109 -2.61 32.34 -46.05
N ARG A 110 -2.24 31.26 -46.76
CA ARG A 110 -1.68 31.33 -48.13
C ARG A 110 -2.66 31.01 -49.26
N SER A 111 -3.97 31.15 -49.03
CA SER A 111 -4.97 30.98 -50.09
C SER A 111 -6.06 32.06 -49.99
N ASN A 112 -5.74 33.31 -50.34
CA ASN A 112 -6.71 34.33 -50.74
C ASN A 112 -6.01 35.56 -51.35
N THR A 113 -5.50 35.42 -52.57
CA THR A 113 -5.31 36.57 -53.47
C THR A 113 -5.77 36.15 -54.88
N LEU A 114 -7.01 36.52 -55.22
CA LEU A 114 -7.59 36.47 -56.56
C LEU A 114 -6.91 37.53 -57.45
N PRO A 115 -6.49 37.22 -58.68
CA PRO A 115 -6.14 38.26 -59.65
C PRO A 115 -7.42 38.89 -60.22
N GLN A 116 -7.42 40.22 -60.37
CA GLN A 116 -8.37 40.94 -61.23
C GLN A 116 -7.94 40.85 -62.69
#